data_AF-A0A4S9U4P4-F1
#
_entry.id   AF-A0A4S9U4P4-F1
#
_cell.length_a   1.000
_cell.length_b   1.000
_cell.length_c   1.000
_cell.angle_alpha   90.00
_cell.angle_beta   90.00
_cell.angle_gamma   90.00
#
_symmetry.space_group_name_H-M   'P 1'
#
loop_
_entity.id
_entity.type
_entity.pdbx_description
1 polymer ?
#
loop_
_entity_poly.entity_id
_entity_poly.type
_entity_poly.pdbx_seq_one_letter_code
_entity_poly.pdbx_strand_id
1 'polypeptide(L)'
;MTIRWLSEEIANSPVLAPFRPLELVACGGFVAVTCLRNRSESHDLDYFLNKRTFGRQYDAVKTEMKRLIRKIADNLHFVPDWANDEITTFLSLLNNPEALFIESKQQGDVLHSDNNLVIYAAKWEWVLARKLKRLQGINRAQSPDDWLDCISIATLLYIKNGRSKLSPRILQSGKQEKVLHMICGHEEEVRSKFMTSPARSGDIMTARNRNGYDP
;
A
#
# COMPACT_ATOMS: atom_id res chain seq x y z
N MET A 1 11.97 -12.13 13.03
CA MET A 1 13.32 -12.35 13.59
C MET A 1 14.26 -11.16 13.31
N THR A 2 14.12 -10.43 12.20
CA THR A 2 15.02 -9.32 11.81
C THR A 2 14.86 -8.01 12.61
N ILE A 3 13.67 -7.69 13.11
CA ILE A 3 13.41 -6.42 13.85
C ILE A 3 14.24 -6.30 15.13
N ARG A 4 14.55 -7.42 15.79
CA ARG A 4 15.40 -7.43 16.99
C ARG A 4 16.81 -6.89 16.69
N TRP A 5 17.41 -7.32 15.58
CA TRP A 5 18.73 -6.85 15.16
C TRP A 5 18.73 -5.34 14.87
N LEU A 6 17.65 -4.84 14.25
CA LEU A 6 17.50 -3.40 14.03
C LEU A 6 17.39 -2.63 15.34
N SER A 7 16.62 -3.12 16.31
CA SER A 7 16.54 -2.52 17.65
C SER A 7 17.89 -2.47 18.36
N GLU A 8 18.66 -3.56 18.29
CA GLU A 8 20.01 -3.64 18.89
C GLU A 8 21.00 -2.68 18.21
N GLU A 9 20.97 -2.56 16.89
CA GLU A 9 21.80 -1.59 16.15
C GLU A 9 21.38 -0.13 16.43
N ILE A 10 20.08 0.15 16.58
CA ILE A 10 19.59 1.47 17.00
C ILE A 10 20.12 1.84 18.39
N ALA A 11 20.15 0.87 19.32
CA ALA A 11 20.68 1.09 20.67
C ALA A 11 22.16 1.51 20.66
N ASN A 12 22.93 0.99 19.70
CA ASN A 12 24.36 1.23 19.57
C ASN A 12 24.72 2.45 18.70
N SER A 13 23.74 3.09 18.05
CA SER A 13 23.98 4.24 17.18
C SER A 13 23.95 5.55 17.98
N PRO A 14 25.05 6.33 18.02
CA PRO A 14 25.06 7.64 18.65
C PRO A 14 24.10 8.64 17.99
N VAL A 15 23.79 8.45 16.71
CA VAL A 15 22.87 9.31 15.95
C VAL A 15 21.42 8.99 16.30
N LEU A 16 21.06 7.71 16.51
CA LEU A 16 19.68 7.31 16.80
C LEU A 16 19.35 7.23 18.29
N ALA A 17 20.36 7.02 19.15
CA ALA A 17 20.20 6.88 20.58
C ALA A 17 19.38 8.01 21.26
N PRO A 18 19.50 9.30 20.86
CA PRO A 18 18.71 10.39 21.44
C PRO A 18 17.21 10.32 21.12
N PHE A 19 16.80 9.55 20.12
CA PHE A 19 15.41 9.46 19.68
C PHE A 19 14.72 8.17 20.13
N ARG A 20 15.32 7.43 21.08
CA ARG A 20 14.76 6.18 21.55
C ARG A 20 13.56 6.39 22.52
N PRO A 21 12.51 5.56 22.44
CA PRO A 21 12.31 4.55 21.40
C PRO A 21 12.03 5.23 20.05
N LEU A 22 12.74 4.79 19.00
CA LEU A 22 12.55 5.30 17.67
C LEU A 22 11.18 4.84 17.16
N GLU A 23 10.32 5.78 16.83
CA GLU A 23 8.96 5.47 16.38
C GLU A 23 8.89 5.40 14.85
N LEU A 24 8.48 4.24 14.34
CA LEU A 24 8.25 3.99 12.92
C LEU A 24 6.78 3.62 12.68
N VAL A 25 6.29 3.93 11.49
CA VAL A 25 5.04 3.34 10.99
C VAL A 25 5.36 2.41 9.84
N ALA A 26 4.93 1.15 9.94
CA ALA A 26 5.13 0.13 8.91
C ALA A 26 3.86 -0.10 8.09
N CYS A 27 4.03 -0.47 6.83
CA CYS A 27 2.94 -0.87 5.95
C CYS A 27 3.34 -2.09 5.10
N GLY A 28 2.52 -2.46 4.12
CA GLY A 28 2.86 -3.54 3.18
C GLY A 28 2.72 -4.95 3.77
N GLY A 29 3.51 -5.88 3.25
CA GLY A 29 3.45 -7.30 3.62
C GLY A 29 3.79 -7.56 5.08
N PHE A 30 4.64 -6.73 5.68
CA PHE A 30 5.01 -6.86 7.09
C PHE A 30 3.79 -6.80 8.02
N VAL A 31 2.84 -5.90 7.73
CA VAL A 31 1.58 -5.76 8.48
C VAL A 31 0.66 -6.97 8.26
N ALA A 32 0.67 -7.52 7.05
CA ALA A 32 -0.09 -8.72 6.69
C ALA A 32 0.35 -9.94 7.53
N VAL A 33 1.66 -10.12 7.70
CA VAL A 33 2.21 -11.21 8.52
C VAL A 33 2.01 -10.95 10.01
N THR A 34 2.40 -9.77 10.50
CA THR A 34 2.52 -9.52 11.94
C THR A 34 1.19 -9.24 12.63
N CYS A 35 0.27 -8.54 11.96
CA CYS A 35 -0.99 -8.13 12.55
C CYS A 35 -2.18 -8.92 11.99
N LEU A 36 -2.32 -8.98 10.66
CA LEU A 36 -3.46 -9.66 10.03
C LEU A 36 -3.34 -11.19 10.09
N ARG A 37 -2.10 -11.70 10.16
CA ARG A 37 -1.76 -13.14 10.14
C ARG A 37 -2.39 -13.87 8.95
N ASN A 38 -2.54 -13.17 7.84
CA ASN A 38 -3.15 -13.70 6.61
C ASN A 38 -2.09 -14.22 5.63
N ARG A 39 -0.80 -14.05 5.91
CA ARG A 39 0.33 -14.61 5.15
C ARG A 39 1.37 -15.22 6.09
N SER A 40 2.12 -16.18 5.59
CA SER A 40 3.23 -16.81 6.31
C SER A 40 4.52 -16.00 6.28
N GLU A 41 4.71 -15.16 5.26
CA GLU A 41 5.95 -14.40 5.07
C GLU A 41 5.75 -13.04 4.37
N SER A 42 6.75 -12.18 4.53
CA SER A 42 6.90 -10.88 3.85
C SER A 42 8.37 -10.73 3.49
N HIS A 43 8.65 -10.18 2.32
CA HIS A 43 10.02 -10.04 1.82
C HIS A 43 10.75 -8.83 2.42
N ASP A 44 10.00 -7.80 2.80
CA ASP A 44 10.55 -6.54 3.28
C ASP A 44 9.71 -5.87 4.39
N LEU A 45 10.30 -4.84 4.98
CA LEU A 45 9.68 -3.88 5.90
C LEU A 45 9.60 -2.52 5.20
N ASP A 46 8.43 -2.18 4.68
CA ASP A 46 8.10 -0.82 4.26
C ASP A 46 7.83 0.04 5.50
N TYR A 47 8.60 1.10 5.74
CA TYR A 47 8.40 1.99 6.88
C TYR A 47 8.51 3.48 6.53
N PHE A 48 7.95 4.33 7.39
CA PHE A 48 8.23 5.75 7.35
C PHE A 48 8.38 6.36 8.74
N LEU A 49 9.12 7.45 8.77
CA LEU A 49 9.44 8.27 9.92
C LEU A 49 8.60 9.55 9.90
N ASN A 50 8.30 10.11 11.07
CA ASN A 50 7.66 11.42 11.15
C ASN A 50 8.68 12.54 11.01
N LYS A 51 8.69 13.24 9.88
CA LYS A 51 9.60 14.36 9.65
C LYS A 51 9.53 15.43 10.74
N ARG A 52 8.34 15.73 11.27
CA ARG A 52 8.15 16.71 12.34
C ARG A 52 8.89 16.33 13.62
N THR A 53 8.90 15.04 13.97
CA THR A 53 9.57 14.55 15.19
C THR A 53 11.07 14.85 15.16
N PHE A 54 11.72 14.67 14.00
CA PHE A 54 13.17 14.81 13.87
C PHE A 54 13.62 16.20 13.42
N GLY A 55 12.74 17.03 12.87
CA GLY A 55 13.05 18.39 12.45
C GLY A 55 14.29 18.45 11.55
N ARG A 56 15.31 19.22 11.96
CA ARG A 56 16.57 19.38 11.21
C ARG A 56 17.43 18.11 11.16
N GLN A 57 17.19 17.15 12.04
CA GLN A 57 17.95 15.89 12.13
C GLN A 57 17.34 14.79 11.25
N TYR A 58 16.22 15.05 10.57
CA TYR A 58 15.50 14.04 9.78
C TYR A 58 16.39 13.34 8.75
N ASP A 59 17.18 14.10 7.98
CA ASP A 59 18.04 13.51 6.94
C ASP A 59 19.20 12.70 7.54
N ALA A 60 19.74 13.13 8.69
CA ALA A 60 20.76 12.38 9.42
C ALA A 60 20.21 11.06 9.98
N VAL A 61 19.01 11.10 10.58
CA VAL A 61 18.30 9.91 11.08
C VAL A 61 17.99 8.95 9.93
N LYS A 62 17.46 9.44 8.81
CA LYS A 62 17.16 8.63 7.63
C LYS A 62 18.42 7.99 7.04
N THR A 63 19.52 8.74 6.96
CA THR A 63 20.81 8.24 6.46
C THR A 63 21.37 7.15 7.37
N GLU A 64 21.33 7.37 8.68
CA GLU A 64 21.80 6.39 9.66
C GLU A 64 20.95 5.12 9.65
N MET A 65 19.62 5.25 9.57
CA MET A 65 18.72 4.10 9.43
C MET A 65 19.10 3.25 8.21
N LYS A 66 19.33 3.87 7.04
CA LYS A 66 19.78 3.14 5.85
C LYS A 66 21.12 2.46 6.05
N ARG A 67 22.05 3.11 6.74
CA ARG A 67 23.36 2.52 7.06
C ARG A 67 23.23 1.28 7.94
N LEU A 68 22.41 1.34 9.00
CA LEU A 68 22.17 0.21 9.91
C LEU A 68 21.46 -0.95 9.20
N ILE A 69 20.45 -0.66 8.38
CA ILE A 69 19.71 -1.67 7.61
C ILE A 69 20.66 -2.44 6.68
N ARG A 70 21.53 -1.72 5.94
CA ARG A 70 22.53 -2.36 5.07
C ARG A 70 23.55 -3.18 5.86
N LYS A 71 24.05 -2.65 6.99
CA LYS A 71 24.96 -3.39 7.87
C LYS A 71 24.34 -4.71 8.32
N ILE A 72 23.07 -4.71 8.72
CA ILE A 72 22.34 -5.93 9.08
C ILE A 72 22.19 -6.86 7.89
N ALA A 73 21.89 -6.31 6.71
CA ALA A 73 21.77 -7.08 5.48
C ALA A 73 23.07 -7.80 5.13
N ASP A 74 24.20 -7.11 5.21
CA ASP A 74 25.52 -7.68 4.95
C ASP A 74 25.85 -8.80 5.96
N ASN A 75 25.57 -8.57 7.25
CA ASN A 75 25.86 -9.51 8.32
C ASN A 75 24.99 -10.79 8.27
N LEU A 76 23.74 -10.66 7.81
CA LEU A 76 22.77 -11.76 7.78
C LEU A 76 22.52 -12.31 6.37
N HIS A 77 23.24 -11.81 5.36
CA HIS A 77 23.06 -12.13 3.95
C HIS A 77 21.63 -11.90 3.43
N PHE A 78 21.00 -10.81 3.87
CA PHE A 78 19.72 -10.36 3.33
C PHE A 78 19.90 -9.43 2.14
N VAL A 79 18.81 -9.19 1.41
CA VAL A 79 18.77 -8.13 0.41
C VAL A 79 19.06 -6.78 1.08
N PRO A 80 19.89 -5.89 0.50
CA PRO A 80 20.34 -4.66 1.15
C PRO A 80 19.22 -3.74 1.65
N ASP A 81 18.09 -3.73 0.95
CA ASP A 81 16.93 -2.88 1.23
C ASP A 81 15.75 -3.68 1.81
N TRP A 82 16.03 -4.75 2.57
CA TRP A 82 15.03 -5.56 3.29
C TRP A 82 14.14 -4.72 4.23
N ALA A 83 14.60 -3.54 4.64
CA ALA A 83 13.77 -2.50 5.22
C ALA A 83 14.02 -1.20 4.45
N ASN A 84 12.96 -0.54 4.00
CA ASN A 84 13.14 0.67 3.20
C ASN A 84 12.04 1.68 3.45
N ASP A 85 12.36 2.92 3.06
CA ASP A 85 11.48 4.06 3.18
C ASP A 85 10.91 4.49 1.81
N GLU A 86 10.84 3.59 0.83
CA GLU A 86 10.34 3.89 -0.52
C GLU A 86 8.90 4.38 -0.50
N ILE A 87 8.17 4.01 0.56
CA ILE A 87 6.84 4.52 0.84
C ILE A 87 6.77 6.06 0.89
N THR A 88 7.88 6.73 1.21
CA THR A 88 7.98 8.19 1.21
C THR A 88 7.61 8.84 -0.13
N THR A 89 7.80 8.12 -1.25
CA THR A 89 7.36 8.54 -2.58
C THR A 89 5.83 8.67 -2.68
N PHE A 90 5.09 7.85 -1.94
CA PHE A 90 3.62 7.96 -1.88
C PHE A 90 3.19 8.99 -0.82
N LEU A 91 3.97 9.17 0.24
CA LEU A 91 3.70 10.17 1.27
C LEU A 91 3.82 11.59 0.73
N SER A 92 4.72 11.84 -0.23
CA SER A 92 4.84 13.14 -0.89
C SER A 92 3.60 13.54 -1.70
N LEU A 93 2.75 12.57 -2.05
CA LEU A 93 1.47 12.81 -2.72
C LEU A 93 0.34 13.18 -1.73
N LEU A 94 0.58 13.05 -0.42
CA LEU A 94 -0.38 13.42 0.60
C LEU A 94 -0.24 14.90 0.95
N ASN A 95 -1.37 15.59 1.12
CA ASN A 95 -1.38 16.98 1.60
C ASN A 95 -0.79 17.11 3.02
N ASN A 96 -0.90 16.06 3.83
CA ASN A 96 -0.39 16.03 5.20
C ASN A 96 0.08 14.60 5.58
N PRO A 97 1.32 14.21 5.25
CA PRO A 97 1.86 12.90 5.62
C PRO A 97 2.08 12.72 7.13
N GLU A 98 2.20 13.81 7.88
CA GLU A 98 2.36 13.77 9.34
C GLU A 98 1.04 13.37 10.02
N ALA A 99 -0.09 13.81 9.49
CA ALA A 99 -1.40 13.36 9.96
C ALA A 99 -1.54 11.83 9.86
N LEU A 100 -1.07 11.22 8.77
CA LEU A 100 -1.08 9.77 8.63
C LEU A 100 -0.26 9.09 9.75
N PHE A 101 0.91 9.62 10.11
CA PHE A 101 1.71 9.09 11.21
C PHE A 101 0.96 9.17 12.54
N ILE A 102 0.41 10.35 12.86
CA ILE A 102 -0.34 10.60 14.10
C ILE A 102 -1.56 9.69 14.18
N GLU A 103 -2.34 9.58 13.11
CA GLU A 103 -3.53 8.74 13.05
C GLU A 103 -3.17 7.24 13.15
N SER A 104 -2.04 6.82 12.55
CA SER A 104 -1.54 5.44 12.68
C SER A 104 -1.17 5.10 14.12
N LYS A 105 -0.50 6.04 14.82
CA LYS A 105 -0.20 5.90 16.25
C LYS A 105 -1.46 5.88 17.11
N GLN A 106 -2.43 6.76 16.82
CA GLN A 106 -3.72 6.81 17.53
C GLN A 106 -4.57 5.55 17.32
N GLN A 107 -4.44 4.88 16.17
CA GLN A 107 -5.10 3.60 15.91
C GLN A 107 -4.66 2.50 16.89
N GLY A 108 -3.43 2.60 17.41
CA GLY A 108 -2.95 1.77 18.52
C GLY A 108 -2.52 0.34 18.16
N ASP A 109 -2.49 -0.03 16.88
CA ASP A 109 -2.00 -1.34 16.46
C ASP A 109 -0.47 -1.35 16.43
N VAL A 110 0.14 -1.90 17.49
CA VAL A 110 1.59 -2.01 17.65
C VAL A 110 2.08 -3.35 17.11
N LEU A 111 3.04 -3.32 16.18
CA LEU A 111 3.63 -4.49 15.55
C LEU A 111 4.89 -4.98 16.29
N HIS A 112 5.61 -4.05 16.90
CA HIS A 112 6.81 -4.30 17.70
C HIS A 112 6.99 -3.18 18.72
N SER A 113 7.46 -3.51 19.91
CA SER A 113 7.77 -2.52 20.96
C SER A 113 8.89 -3.03 21.87
N ASP A 114 9.94 -2.24 21.99
CA ASP A 114 10.98 -2.39 23.02
C ASP A 114 11.56 -1.00 23.40
N ASN A 115 12.64 -1.00 24.19
CA ASN A 115 13.26 0.24 24.69
C ASN A 115 13.92 1.10 23.59
N ASN A 116 14.16 0.57 22.39
CA ASN A 116 14.88 1.24 21.32
C ASN A 116 13.99 1.52 20.10
N LEU A 117 12.95 0.72 19.88
CA LEU A 117 12.17 0.73 18.65
C LEU A 117 10.70 0.42 18.94
N VAL A 118 9.81 1.26 18.43
CA VAL A 118 8.37 1.01 18.38
C VAL A 118 7.92 1.10 16.93
N ILE A 119 7.21 0.08 16.47
CA ILE A 119 6.65 0.00 15.12
C ILE A 119 5.14 -0.06 15.22
N TYR A 120 4.46 0.96 14.70
CA TYR A 120 3.01 0.99 14.56
C TYR A 120 2.59 0.50 13.18
N ALA A 121 1.41 -0.12 13.07
CA ALA A 121 0.78 -0.35 11.77
C ALA A 121 0.30 0.97 11.18
N ALA A 122 0.51 1.16 9.87
CA ALA A 122 -0.10 2.27 9.16
C ALA A 122 -1.63 2.18 9.26
N LYS A 123 -2.28 3.35 9.31
CA LYS A 123 -3.74 3.47 9.37
C LYS A 123 -4.42 2.56 8.34
N TRP A 124 -5.32 1.70 8.80
CA TRP A 124 -5.89 0.62 8.00
C TRP A 124 -6.62 1.10 6.76
N GLU A 125 -7.35 2.21 6.86
CA GLU A 125 -8.04 2.82 5.73
C GLU A 125 -7.06 3.21 4.61
N TRP A 126 -5.90 3.73 4.99
CA TRP A 126 -4.87 4.11 4.03
C TRP A 126 -4.17 2.88 3.43
N VAL A 127 -3.90 1.84 4.23
CA VAL A 127 -3.35 0.57 3.74
C VAL A 127 -4.29 -0.08 2.73
N LEU A 128 -5.60 -0.14 3.05
CA LEU A 128 -6.63 -0.66 2.17
C LEU A 128 -6.69 0.12 0.85
N ALA A 129 -6.74 1.46 0.91
CA ALA A 129 -6.77 2.29 -0.28
C ALA A 129 -5.56 2.04 -1.20
N ARG A 130 -4.37 1.84 -0.63
CA ARG A 130 -3.16 1.50 -1.42
C ARG A 130 -3.23 0.11 -2.05
N LYS A 131 -3.79 -0.88 -1.35
CA LYS A 131 -3.96 -2.24 -1.88
C LYS A 131 -4.99 -2.25 -3.02
N LEU A 132 -6.12 -1.59 -2.84
CA LEU A 132 -7.13 -1.41 -3.90
C LEU A 132 -6.54 -0.69 -5.12
N LYS A 133 -5.75 0.37 -4.92
CA LYS A 133 -5.06 1.07 -6.02
C LYS A 133 -4.08 0.16 -6.77
N ARG A 134 -3.38 -0.75 -6.07
CA ARG A 134 -2.49 -1.74 -6.69
C ARG A 134 -3.27 -2.73 -7.56
N LEU A 135 -4.43 -3.20 -7.09
CA LEU A 135 -5.30 -4.12 -7.84
C LEU A 135 -5.91 -3.48 -9.10
N GLN A 136 -6.10 -2.16 -9.11
CA GLN A 136 -6.59 -1.41 -10.27
C GLN A 136 -5.53 -1.22 -11.38
N GLY A 137 -4.26 -1.55 -11.14
CA GLY A 137 -3.20 -1.37 -12.12
C GLY A 137 -3.36 -2.30 -13.33
N ILE A 138 -3.85 -1.75 -14.45
CA ILE A 138 -4.16 -2.49 -15.70
C ILE A 138 -2.95 -3.27 -16.25
N ASN A 139 -1.72 -2.80 -15.99
CA ASN A 139 -0.47 -3.39 -16.49
C ASN A 139 0.32 -4.17 -15.44
N ARG A 140 -0.28 -4.54 -14.30
CA ARG A 140 0.38 -5.32 -13.26
C ARG A 140 -0.36 -6.65 -13.06
N ALA A 141 0.39 -7.75 -13.02
CA ALA A 141 -0.15 -9.02 -12.59
C ALA A 141 -0.72 -8.85 -11.18
N GLN A 142 -2.04 -9.07 -11.03
CA GLN A 142 -2.70 -8.97 -9.74
C GLN A 142 -2.17 -10.09 -8.84
N SER A 143 -1.64 -9.72 -7.67
CA SER A 143 -1.15 -10.70 -6.72
C SER A 143 -2.33 -11.26 -5.90
N PRO A 144 -2.50 -12.59 -5.79
CA PRO A 144 -3.51 -13.20 -4.90
C PRO A 144 -3.41 -12.67 -3.46
N ASP A 145 -2.18 -12.40 -3.06
CA ASP A 145 -1.78 -11.78 -1.81
C ASP A 145 -2.39 -10.37 -1.61
N ASP A 146 -2.51 -9.56 -2.66
CA ASP A 146 -3.13 -8.22 -2.55
C ASP A 146 -4.65 -8.33 -2.34
N TRP A 147 -5.30 -9.31 -2.96
CA TRP A 147 -6.71 -9.61 -2.72
C TRP A 147 -6.96 -10.07 -1.27
N LEU A 148 -6.13 -11.00 -0.78
CA LEU A 148 -6.24 -11.51 0.57
C LEU A 148 -6.04 -10.41 1.63
N ASP A 149 -5.10 -9.50 1.41
CA ASP A 149 -4.91 -8.32 2.26
C ASP A 149 -6.13 -7.41 2.25
N CYS A 150 -6.69 -7.10 1.07
CA CYS A 150 -7.89 -6.27 0.97
C CYS A 150 -9.04 -6.85 1.78
N ILE A 151 -9.31 -8.16 1.64
CA ILE A 151 -10.38 -8.84 2.38
C ILE A 151 -10.09 -8.80 3.89
N SER A 152 -8.86 -9.08 4.30
CA SER A 152 -8.46 -9.12 5.71
C SER A 152 -8.58 -7.74 6.37
N ILE A 153 -8.12 -6.68 5.69
CA ILE A 153 -8.21 -5.31 6.19
C ILE A 153 -9.65 -4.82 6.22
N ALA A 154 -10.44 -5.10 5.18
CA ALA A 154 -11.86 -4.74 5.14
C ALA A 154 -12.64 -5.42 6.28
N THR A 155 -12.35 -6.70 6.55
CA THR A 155 -12.93 -7.45 7.66
C THR A 155 -12.53 -6.85 9.01
N LEU A 156 -11.24 -6.50 9.19
CA LEU A 156 -10.75 -5.85 10.40
C LEU A 156 -11.46 -4.51 10.64
N LEU A 157 -11.56 -3.67 9.60
CA LEU A 157 -12.24 -2.37 9.70
C LEU A 157 -13.74 -2.53 10.00
N TYR A 158 -14.39 -3.52 9.40
CA TYR A 158 -15.79 -3.83 9.69
C TYR A 158 -15.99 -4.19 11.16
N ILE A 159 -15.13 -5.05 11.71
CA ILE A 159 -15.18 -5.45 13.12
C ILE A 159 -14.88 -4.26 14.04
N LYS A 160 -13.81 -3.50 13.78
CA LYS A 160 -13.41 -2.34 14.60
C LYS A 160 -14.47 -1.24 14.64
N ASN A 161 -15.23 -1.05 13.57
CA ASN A 161 -16.33 -0.10 13.50
C ASN A 161 -17.64 -0.64 14.11
N GLY A 162 -17.59 -1.65 14.97
CA GLY A 162 -18.76 -2.23 15.61
C GLY A 162 -19.70 -2.94 14.62
N ARG A 163 -19.15 -3.51 13.55
CA ARG A 163 -19.92 -4.20 12.47
C ARG A 163 -20.88 -3.27 11.72
N SER A 164 -20.60 -1.96 11.75
CA SER A 164 -21.28 -0.98 10.91
C SER A 164 -20.70 -0.97 9.50
N LYS A 165 -21.47 -0.43 8.54
CA LYS A 165 -21.00 -0.29 7.15
C LYS A 165 -19.67 0.48 7.14
N LEU A 166 -18.70 -0.04 6.38
CA LEU A 166 -17.46 0.66 6.09
C LEU A 166 -17.81 2.05 5.56
N SER A 167 -17.35 3.10 6.27
CA SER A 167 -17.74 4.46 5.91
C SER A 167 -17.25 4.80 4.49
N PRO A 168 -18.03 5.57 3.69
CA PRO A 168 -17.57 6.05 2.39
C PRO A 168 -16.26 6.85 2.49
N ARG A 169 -15.93 7.36 3.68
CA ARG A 169 -14.65 8.04 3.95
C ARG A 169 -13.44 7.13 3.81
N ILE A 170 -13.57 5.81 3.91
CA ILE A 170 -12.48 4.86 3.64
C ILE A 170 -12.09 4.88 2.15
N LEU A 171 -13.06 5.18 1.27
CA LEU A 171 -12.83 5.42 -0.15
C LEU A 171 -12.35 6.86 -0.42
N GLN A 172 -12.66 7.82 0.47
CA GLN A 172 -12.27 9.23 0.36
C GLN A 172 -10.99 9.61 1.13
N SER A 173 -10.46 8.76 2.02
CA SER A 173 -9.19 8.97 2.74
C SER A 173 -7.99 8.84 1.82
N GLY A 174 -8.19 8.25 0.64
CA GLY A 174 -7.53 8.75 -0.56
C GLY A 174 -8.34 9.94 -1.07
N LYS A 175 -7.99 11.18 -0.71
CA LYS A 175 -8.46 12.36 -1.45
C LYS A 175 -7.77 12.36 -2.80
N GLN A 176 -8.31 11.48 -3.62
CA GLN A 176 -8.06 11.20 -5.00
C GLN A 176 -9.31 11.71 -5.72
N GLU A 177 -9.73 12.96 -5.44
CA GLU A 177 -10.85 13.58 -6.17
C GLU A 177 -10.59 13.50 -7.68
N LYS A 178 -9.32 13.56 -8.12
CA LYS A 178 -8.95 13.32 -9.53
C LYS A 178 -9.02 11.87 -10.00
N VAL A 179 -8.92 10.86 -9.13
CA VAL A 179 -9.01 9.44 -9.52
C VAL A 179 -10.45 8.94 -9.41
N LEU A 180 -11.24 9.41 -8.44
CA LEU A 180 -12.68 9.15 -8.41
C LEU A 180 -13.42 9.85 -9.55
N HIS A 181 -13.02 11.07 -9.97
CA HIS A 181 -13.58 11.70 -11.18
C HIS A 181 -13.21 10.95 -12.47
N MET A 182 -12.08 10.22 -12.46
CA MET A 182 -11.66 9.33 -13.55
C MET A 182 -12.42 7.99 -13.51
N ILE A 183 -12.81 7.52 -12.32
CA ILE A 183 -13.57 6.28 -12.10
C ILE A 183 -15.07 6.46 -12.37
N CYS A 184 -15.68 7.58 -11.95
CA CYS A 184 -17.11 7.85 -12.16
C CYS A 184 -17.41 8.56 -13.50
N GLY A 185 -16.42 9.23 -14.11
CA GLY A 185 -16.58 9.90 -15.41
C GLY A 185 -16.63 8.96 -16.61
N HIS A 186 -16.46 7.65 -16.42
CA HIS A 186 -16.54 6.65 -17.49
C HIS A 186 -17.80 5.79 -17.46
N GLU A 187 -18.68 5.92 -16.46
CA GLU A 187 -19.96 5.19 -16.50
C GLU A 187 -20.92 5.78 -17.55
N GLU A 188 -20.90 7.09 -17.81
CA GLU A 188 -21.71 7.68 -18.90
C GLU A 188 -21.10 7.43 -20.29
N GLU A 189 -19.77 7.43 -20.41
CA GLU A 189 -19.09 7.24 -21.69
C GLU A 189 -19.05 5.76 -22.14
N VAL A 190 -19.05 4.82 -21.19
CA VAL A 190 -19.19 3.38 -21.46
C VAL A 190 -20.66 3.00 -21.65
N ARG A 191 -21.61 3.59 -20.91
CA ARG A 191 -23.05 3.36 -21.17
C ARG A 191 -23.48 3.90 -22.54
N SER A 192 -22.97 5.04 -23.00
CA SER A 192 -23.32 5.54 -24.35
C SER A 192 -22.74 4.64 -25.45
N LYS A 193 -21.54 4.07 -25.26
CA LYS A 193 -20.92 3.12 -26.21
C LYS A 193 -21.59 1.75 -26.24
N PHE A 194 -22.27 1.32 -25.17
CA PHE A 194 -22.98 0.02 -25.13
C PHE A 194 -24.49 0.12 -25.35
N MET A 195 -25.08 1.32 -25.42
CA MET A 195 -26.52 1.52 -25.71
C MET A 195 -26.84 2.08 -27.11
N THR A 196 -25.84 2.33 -27.96
CA THR A 196 -26.09 2.68 -29.37
C THR A 196 -25.59 1.58 -30.31
N SER A 197 -26.32 0.48 -30.37
CA SER A 197 -26.34 -0.36 -31.57
C SER A 197 -27.78 -0.42 -32.06
N PRO A 198 -28.16 0.35 -33.09
CA PRO A 198 -29.37 0.08 -33.82
C PRO A 198 -29.07 -1.03 -34.83
N ALA A 199 -29.84 -2.12 -34.72
CA ALA A 199 -30.05 -3.01 -35.84
C ALA A 199 -30.65 -2.24 -37.03
N ARG A 200 -30.06 -2.39 -38.23
CA ARG A 200 -30.68 -2.44 -39.58
C ARG A 200 -29.55 -2.41 -40.63
N SER A 201 -29.37 -3.44 -41.46
CA SER A 201 -30.13 -3.81 -42.67
C SER A 201 -29.81 -2.96 -43.91
N GLY A 202 -29.15 -3.61 -44.89
CA GLY A 202 -29.11 -3.31 -46.35
C GLY A 202 -28.21 -2.15 -46.81
N ASP A 203 -27.47 -2.20 -47.92
CA ASP A 203 -27.32 -3.17 -49.01
C ASP A 203 -26.11 -2.75 -49.89
N ILE A 204 -25.82 -3.57 -50.93
CA ILE A 204 -25.11 -3.28 -52.21
C ILE A 204 -23.58 -3.57 -52.18
N MET A 205 -22.98 -4.42 -53.05
CA MET A 205 -23.47 -5.30 -54.11
C MET A 205 -22.37 -6.31 -54.54
N THR A 206 -22.83 -7.49 -54.98
CA THR A 206 -22.32 -8.36 -56.07
C THR A 206 -20.87 -8.88 -56.11
N ALA A 207 -20.70 -10.21 -56.11
CA ALA A 207 -20.47 -10.97 -57.35
C ALA A 207 -20.50 -12.52 -57.16
N ARG A 208 -21.43 -13.13 -57.89
CA ARG A 208 -21.39 -14.45 -58.58
C ARG A 208 -21.41 -15.75 -57.76
N ASN A 209 -22.60 -16.32 -57.79
CA ASN A 209 -22.90 -17.74 -57.78
C ASN A 209 -22.46 -18.41 -59.12
N ARG A 210 -21.81 -19.57 -59.07
CA ARG A 210 -21.90 -20.60 -60.12
C ARG A 210 -21.89 -21.97 -59.44
N ASN A 211 -23.07 -22.59 -59.44
CA ASN A 211 -23.23 -24.02 -59.24
C ASN A 211 -22.69 -24.81 -60.43
N GLY A 212 -22.20 -26.02 -60.14
CA GLY A 212 -22.36 -27.20 -60.99
C GLY A 212 -21.14 -27.65 -61.77
N TYR A 213 -20.44 -28.69 -61.29
CA TYR A 213 -20.55 -30.09 -61.74
C TYR A 213 -19.38 -30.90 -61.13
N ASP A 214 -19.69 -32.04 -60.48
CA ASP A 214 -18.76 -33.18 -60.29
C ASP A 214 -18.64 -33.93 -61.63
N PRO A 215 -17.55 -34.66 -61.95
CA PRO A 215 -16.77 -35.51 -61.03
C PRO A 215 -15.25 -35.27 -61.00
#